data_AF-A0A2H0XRV9-F1
#
_entry.id   AF-A0A2H0XRV9-F1
#
_cell.length_a   1.000
_cell.length_b   1.000
_cell.length_c   1.000
_cell.angle_alpha   90.00
_cell.angle_beta   90.00
_cell.angle_gamma   90.00
#
_symmetry.space_group_name_H-M   'P 1'
#
loop_
_entity.id
_entity.type
_entity.pdbx_description
1 polymer ?
#
loop_
_entity_poly.entity_id
_entity_poly.type
_entity_poly.pdbx_seq_one_letter_code
_entity_poly.pdbx_strand_id
1 'polypeptide(L)'
;MMLERFEGNPILEPIEAHTWESKTVFNTAAIYLKDKIHLLYRATDINDISTIGYASSKDGFHIDERLKTPVFSPQSVEDCLGCEDPRIIKIEERLYITYTAYGRVPGMEEGTLRISPRLRQIGLTSISVDDFLNHRWNFGERIYPLRGIENKDCVIFPEKFSGKYVIYHRVNPYIWICYSDDLVHWYDHNILMGPKQGWEYFKIGAGAPPIKTEKGWLFIYHGVSSTLVYSLGFAFIDLKDPTKIIYRHPEPIFEPVMNYEKEGIVPNVVFSGGVVLKDNTVFVYYGGADTVIGVATAPLSRFFELAGV
;
A
#
# COMPACT_ATOMS: atom_id res chain seq x y z
N MET A 1 16.90 -15.28 1.34
CA MET A 1 15.92 -14.18 1.34
C MET A 1 16.67 -12.87 1.45
N MET A 2 16.20 -11.82 0.80
CA MET A 2 16.91 -10.54 0.66
C MET A 2 16.60 -9.56 1.79
N LEU A 3 15.35 -9.51 2.23
CA LEU A 3 14.91 -8.66 3.33
C LEU A 3 15.07 -9.39 4.67
N GLU A 4 15.69 -8.72 5.63
CA GLU A 4 15.92 -9.22 6.99
C GLU A 4 14.81 -8.72 7.91
N ARG A 5 14.13 -9.65 8.58
CA ARG A 5 13.08 -9.32 9.54
C ARG A 5 13.69 -8.68 10.78
N PHE A 6 13.01 -7.69 11.33
CA PHE A 6 13.30 -7.25 12.68
C PHE A 6 12.96 -8.36 13.69
N GLU A 7 13.88 -8.64 14.61
CA GLU A 7 13.69 -9.69 15.62
C GLU A 7 12.50 -9.42 16.56
N GLY A 8 12.19 -8.13 16.80
CA GLY A 8 11.05 -7.72 17.62
C GLY A 8 9.70 -7.71 16.89
N ASN A 9 9.60 -8.30 15.70
CA ASN A 9 8.33 -8.44 15.01
C ASN A 9 7.37 -9.39 15.76
N PRO A 10 6.05 -9.15 15.66
CA PRO A 10 5.40 -8.01 14.98
C PRO A 10 5.51 -6.70 15.78
N ILE A 11 5.58 -5.57 15.05
CA ILE A 11 5.68 -4.23 15.66
C ILE A 11 4.30 -3.62 16.00
N LEU A 12 3.22 -4.13 15.38
CA LEU A 12 1.85 -3.81 15.77
C LEU A 12 1.00 -5.08 15.77
N GLU A 13 0.25 -5.25 16.85
CA GLU A 13 -0.78 -6.28 17.02
C GLU A 13 -2.13 -5.62 17.38
N PRO A 14 -3.26 -6.34 17.16
CA PRO A 14 -4.58 -5.87 17.56
C PRO A 14 -4.63 -5.58 19.06
N ILE A 15 -5.34 -4.52 19.44
CA ILE A 15 -5.58 -4.19 20.85
C ILE A 15 -7.06 -4.40 21.12
N GLU A 16 -7.39 -5.45 21.88
CA GLU A 16 -8.79 -5.83 22.16
C GLU A 16 -9.61 -4.68 22.75
N ALA A 17 -9.00 -3.85 23.60
CA ALA A 17 -9.64 -2.69 24.22
C ALA A 17 -9.95 -1.54 23.25
N HIS A 18 -9.34 -1.50 22.06
CA HIS A 18 -9.60 -0.49 21.03
C HIS A 18 -10.54 -1.10 19.98
N THR A 19 -11.84 -0.89 20.13
CA THR A 19 -12.89 -1.61 19.37
C THR A 19 -12.76 -1.55 17.84
N TRP A 20 -12.15 -0.50 17.29
CA TRP A 20 -11.98 -0.31 15.84
C TRP A 20 -10.79 -1.09 15.25
N GLU A 21 -9.86 -1.55 16.10
CA GLU A 21 -8.66 -2.30 15.73
C GLU A 21 -8.52 -3.60 16.52
N SER A 22 -9.61 -4.05 17.15
CA SER A 22 -9.60 -5.19 18.07
C SER A 22 -9.45 -6.53 17.37
N LYS A 23 -9.73 -6.60 16.06
CA LYS A 23 -9.69 -7.85 15.30
C LYS A 23 -8.37 -8.04 14.55
N THR A 24 -7.98 -7.07 13.71
CA THR A 24 -6.70 -7.13 12.97
C THR A 24 -6.07 -5.74 12.78
N VAL A 25 -4.74 -5.69 12.65
CA VAL A 25 -3.96 -4.52 12.23
C VAL A 25 -2.90 -4.94 11.22
N PHE A 26 -3.01 -4.49 9.98
CA PHE A 26 -2.20 -5.01 8.87
C PHE A 26 -2.14 -4.00 7.73
N ASN A 27 -1.46 -4.34 6.63
CA ASN A 27 -1.38 -3.56 5.38
C ASN A 27 -1.24 -2.05 5.60
N THR A 28 -0.01 -1.62 5.87
CA THR A 28 0.29 -0.23 6.21
C THR A 28 0.95 0.54 5.07
N ALA A 29 0.58 1.81 4.93
CA ALA A 29 1.36 2.82 4.25
C ALA A 29 2.50 3.29 5.17
N ALA A 30 3.58 3.82 4.58
CA ALA A 30 4.68 4.41 5.35
C ALA A 30 5.27 5.62 4.61
N ILE A 31 5.68 6.65 5.35
CA ILE A 31 6.43 7.79 4.82
C ILE A 31 7.43 8.33 5.84
N TYR A 32 8.62 8.73 5.39
CA TYR A 32 9.59 9.41 6.24
C TYR A 32 9.46 10.93 6.10
N LEU A 33 9.12 11.61 7.20
CA LEU A 33 8.96 13.05 7.27
C LEU A 33 9.46 13.56 8.63
N LYS A 34 10.17 14.70 8.64
CA LYS A 34 10.64 15.37 9.87
C LYS A 34 11.31 14.40 10.85
N ASP A 35 12.26 13.63 10.33
CA ASP A 35 13.08 12.68 11.09
C ASP A 35 12.30 11.56 11.80
N LYS A 36 11.11 11.23 11.25
CA LYS A 36 10.27 10.15 11.75
C LYS A 36 9.62 9.40 10.60
N ILE A 37 9.42 8.09 10.80
CA ILE A 37 8.58 7.27 9.94
C ILE A 37 7.15 7.32 10.49
N HIS A 38 6.21 7.68 9.63
CA HIS A 38 4.79 7.69 9.91
C HIS A 38 4.13 6.53 9.20
N LEU A 39 3.27 5.81 9.92
CA LEU A 39 2.52 4.65 9.45
C LEU A 39 1.03 4.99 9.43
N LEU A 40 0.39 4.74 8.29
CA LEU A 40 -1.07 4.69 8.18
C LEU A 40 -1.46 3.24 7.94
N TYR A 41 -2.01 2.58 8.96
CA TYR A 41 -2.28 1.14 8.90
C TYR A 41 -3.76 0.84 8.80
N ARG A 42 -4.11 -0.22 8.06
CA ARG A 42 -5.47 -0.76 8.08
C ARG A 42 -5.71 -1.50 9.39
N ALA A 43 -6.88 -1.29 9.97
CA ALA A 43 -7.37 -2.08 11.09
C ALA A 43 -8.83 -2.48 10.89
N THR A 44 -9.24 -3.59 11.52
CA THR A 44 -10.65 -4.02 11.50
C THR A 44 -11.24 -4.18 12.89
N ASP A 45 -12.52 -3.83 13.00
CA ASP A 45 -13.35 -4.13 14.15
C ASP A 45 -13.89 -5.58 14.09
N ILE A 46 -14.67 -5.97 15.09
CA ILE A 46 -15.32 -7.29 15.14
C ILE A 46 -16.30 -7.54 13.98
N ASN A 47 -16.76 -6.49 13.29
CA ASN A 47 -17.70 -6.54 12.18
C ASN A 47 -16.99 -6.50 10.81
N ASP A 48 -15.66 -6.62 10.79
CA ASP A 48 -14.82 -6.55 9.58
C ASP A 48 -14.84 -5.19 8.87
N ILE A 49 -15.27 -4.12 9.54
CA ILE A 49 -15.22 -2.76 8.98
C ILE A 49 -13.79 -2.24 9.07
N SER A 50 -13.20 -1.98 7.90
CA SER A 50 -11.82 -1.48 7.82
C SER A 50 -11.76 0.03 8.02
N THR A 51 -10.88 0.47 8.90
CA THR A 51 -10.50 1.88 9.09
C THR A 51 -8.99 2.02 9.06
N ILE A 52 -8.49 3.26 9.02
CA ILE A 52 -7.06 3.56 9.00
C ILE A 52 -6.66 4.18 10.34
N GLY A 53 -5.68 3.57 10.99
CA GLY A 53 -5.00 4.07 12.17
C GLY A 53 -3.72 4.82 11.85
N TYR A 54 -3.16 5.48 12.87
CA TYR A 54 -1.85 6.13 12.79
C TYR A 54 -0.90 5.60 13.87
N ALA A 55 0.33 5.35 13.46
CA ALA A 55 1.45 5.09 14.35
C ALA A 55 2.72 5.79 13.81
N SER A 56 3.73 5.96 14.65
CA SER A 56 5.00 6.53 14.21
C SER A 56 6.20 5.96 14.95
N SER A 57 7.36 6.00 14.29
CA SER A 57 8.63 5.45 14.77
C SER A 57 9.81 6.31 14.30
N LYS A 58 10.73 6.64 15.20
CA LYS A 58 11.96 7.40 14.91
C LYS A 58 13.06 6.50 14.37
N ASP A 59 13.22 5.32 14.94
CA ASP A 59 14.26 4.35 14.55
C ASP A 59 13.82 3.43 13.39
N GLY A 60 12.51 3.36 13.13
CA GLY A 60 11.90 2.51 12.12
C GLY A 60 11.58 1.09 12.58
N PHE A 61 11.81 0.77 13.84
CA PHE A 61 11.61 -0.57 14.42
C PHE A 61 10.64 -0.54 15.60
N HIS A 62 10.74 0.45 16.48
CA HIS A 62 9.91 0.57 17.67
C HIS A 62 8.88 1.68 17.49
N ILE A 63 7.63 1.41 17.86
CA ILE A 63 6.54 2.39 17.77
C ILE A 63 6.63 3.37 18.95
N ASP A 64 6.94 4.64 18.64
CA ASP A 64 6.97 5.73 19.62
C ASP A 64 5.56 6.22 19.98
N GLU A 65 4.64 6.16 19.03
CA GLU A 65 3.29 6.68 19.16
C GLU A 65 2.31 5.84 18.34
N ARG A 66 1.16 5.51 18.92
CA ARG A 66 0.01 4.88 18.27
C ARG A 66 -1.24 5.56 18.79
N LEU A 67 -2.05 6.13 17.90
CA LEU A 67 -3.29 6.79 18.32
C LEU A 67 -4.36 5.75 18.68
N LYS A 68 -5.20 6.09 19.67
CA LYS A 68 -6.25 5.21 20.19
C LYS A 68 -7.53 5.24 19.35
N THR A 69 -7.62 6.16 18.39
CA THR A 69 -8.78 6.35 17.51
C THR A 69 -8.33 6.30 16.06
N PRO A 70 -9.18 5.83 15.13
CA PRO A 70 -8.85 5.85 13.72
C PRO A 70 -8.68 7.29 13.24
N VAL A 71 -7.81 7.49 12.26
CA VAL A 71 -7.58 8.79 11.61
C VAL A 71 -8.37 8.94 10.32
N PHE A 72 -8.80 7.83 9.71
CA PHE A 72 -9.64 7.84 8.52
C PHE A 72 -10.61 6.65 8.57
N SER A 73 -11.90 6.91 8.30
CA SER A 73 -12.98 5.91 8.42
C SER A 73 -13.96 6.03 7.26
N PRO A 74 -14.81 5.03 7.00
CA PRO A 74 -15.87 5.12 5.99
C PRO A 74 -16.73 6.39 6.12
N GLN A 75 -17.00 7.08 5.01
CA GLN A 75 -17.81 8.30 4.98
C GLN A 75 -18.73 8.41 3.75
N SER A 76 -18.59 7.54 2.74
CA SER A 76 -19.45 7.57 1.55
C SER A 76 -19.95 6.18 1.15
N VAL A 77 -20.83 6.13 0.16
CA VAL A 77 -21.37 4.86 -0.38
C VAL A 77 -20.24 3.98 -0.95
N GLU A 78 -19.24 4.60 -1.55
CA GLU A 78 -18.09 3.96 -2.18
C GLU A 78 -17.15 3.27 -1.20
N ASP A 79 -17.11 3.69 0.06
CA ASP A 79 -16.25 3.10 1.09
C ASP A 79 -16.97 2.69 2.38
N CYS A 80 -18.32 2.64 2.36
CA CYS A 80 -19.15 2.31 3.52
C CYS A 80 -18.88 0.95 4.17
N LEU A 81 -18.18 0.03 3.49
CA LEU A 81 -17.81 -1.29 4.00
C LEU A 81 -16.34 -1.36 4.43
N GLY A 82 -15.54 -0.33 4.16
CA GLY A 82 -14.17 -0.24 4.62
C GLY A 82 -13.28 0.69 3.80
N CYS A 83 -12.36 1.35 4.49
CA CYS A 83 -11.21 2.02 3.89
C CYS A 83 -9.98 1.11 4.08
N GLU A 84 -9.52 0.44 3.03
CA GLU A 84 -8.52 -0.62 3.14
C GLU A 84 -7.18 -0.26 2.49
N ASP A 85 -6.11 -0.87 2.98
CA ASP A 85 -4.78 -0.93 2.37
C ASP A 85 -4.27 0.45 1.86
N PRO A 86 -4.09 1.44 2.74
CA PRO A 86 -3.64 2.76 2.34
C PRO A 86 -2.23 2.74 1.74
N ARG A 87 -1.97 3.67 0.83
CA ARG A 87 -0.63 4.09 0.40
C ARG A 87 -0.54 5.61 0.51
N ILE A 88 0.66 6.12 0.73
CA ILE A 88 0.88 7.55 0.98
C ILE A 88 2.10 8.04 0.20
N ILE A 89 1.98 9.20 -0.43
CA ILE A 89 3.10 9.86 -1.08
C ILE A 89 3.03 11.37 -0.87
N LYS A 90 4.20 12.02 -0.75
CA LYS A 90 4.30 13.47 -0.71
C LYS A 90 4.49 14.00 -2.13
N ILE A 91 3.66 14.97 -2.51
CA ILE A 91 3.81 15.78 -3.72
C ILE A 91 3.67 17.24 -3.27
N GLU A 92 4.75 18.01 -3.43
CA GLU A 92 4.83 19.38 -2.92
C GLU A 92 4.47 19.45 -1.42
N GLU A 93 3.58 20.36 -0.99
CA GLU A 93 3.19 20.56 0.41
C GLU A 93 1.99 19.70 0.85
N ARG A 94 1.65 18.67 0.07
CA ARG A 94 0.53 17.77 0.36
C ARG A 94 0.96 16.31 0.39
N LEU A 95 0.26 15.54 1.21
CA LEU A 95 0.30 14.10 1.21
C LEU A 95 -0.95 13.60 0.48
N TYR A 96 -0.75 12.76 -0.51
CA TYR A 96 -1.82 12.07 -1.23
C TYR A 96 -1.93 10.65 -0.71
N ILE A 97 -3.15 10.24 -0.38
CA ILE A 97 -3.46 8.92 0.15
C ILE A 97 -4.36 8.21 -0.86
N THR A 98 -3.88 7.11 -1.41
CA THR A 98 -4.72 6.16 -2.14
C THR A 98 -5.11 5.02 -1.21
N TYR A 99 -6.31 4.50 -1.36
CA TYR A 99 -6.81 3.37 -0.58
C TYR A 99 -7.81 2.57 -1.40
N THR A 100 -8.10 1.35 -0.97
CA THR A 100 -9.23 0.59 -1.50
C THR A 100 -10.50 1.06 -0.80
N ALA A 101 -11.34 1.77 -1.54
CA ALA A 101 -12.70 2.10 -1.14
C ALA A 101 -13.58 0.86 -1.35
N TYR A 102 -13.87 0.14 -0.26
CA TYR A 102 -14.76 -1.00 -0.29
C TYR A 102 -16.15 -0.55 0.10
N GLY A 103 -17.08 -0.60 -0.85
CA GLY A 103 -18.43 -0.09 -0.66
C GLY A 103 -19.41 -0.73 -1.60
N ARG A 104 -20.48 0.02 -1.92
CA ARG A 104 -21.53 -0.43 -2.82
C ARG A 104 -21.27 0.11 -4.23
N VAL A 105 -21.77 -0.61 -5.23
CA VAL A 105 -21.74 -0.14 -6.61
C VAL A 105 -22.55 1.17 -6.71
N PRO A 106 -22.01 2.24 -7.30
CA PRO A 106 -22.73 3.50 -7.49
C PRO A 106 -24.09 3.31 -8.16
N GLY A 107 -25.16 3.90 -7.61
CA GLY A 107 -26.52 3.78 -8.14
C GLY A 107 -27.24 2.47 -7.79
N MET A 108 -26.63 1.61 -6.96
CA MET A 108 -27.24 0.40 -6.41
C MET A 108 -27.23 0.40 -4.87
N GLU A 109 -27.61 1.54 -4.28
CA GLU A 109 -27.67 1.73 -2.82
C GLU A 109 -28.73 0.82 -2.16
N GLU A 110 -28.74 0.79 -0.83
CA GLU A 110 -29.64 -0.05 -0.04
C GLU A 110 -31.12 0.22 -0.38
N GLY A 111 -31.87 -0.84 -0.68
CA GLY A 111 -33.27 -0.76 -1.12
C GLY A 111 -33.48 -0.78 -2.64
N THR A 112 -32.43 -0.67 -3.46
CA THR A 112 -32.53 -0.79 -4.93
C THR A 112 -32.63 -2.25 -5.39
N LEU A 113 -31.96 -3.16 -4.69
CA LEU A 113 -31.93 -4.59 -4.97
C LEU A 113 -32.01 -5.38 -3.66
N ARG A 114 -32.47 -6.64 -3.73
CA ARG A 114 -32.48 -7.56 -2.57
C ARG A 114 -31.09 -7.78 -1.97
N ILE A 115 -30.04 -7.62 -2.79
CA ILE A 115 -28.64 -7.64 -2.39
C ILE A 115 -27.96 -6.50 -3.16
N SER A 116 -27.47 -5.47 -2.46
CA SER A 116 -26.64 -4.45 -3.11
C SER A 116 -25.28 -5.05 -3.48
N PRO A 117 -24.85 -4.95 -4.75
CA PRO A 117 -23.53 -5.42 -5.13
C PRO A 117 -22.44 -4.57 -4.47
N ARG A 118 -21.36 -5.23 -4.10
CA ARG A 118 -20.19 -4.63 -3.45
C ARG A 118 -19.09 -4.41 -4.46
N LEU A 119 -18.29 -3.37 -4.26
CA LEU A 119 -17.21 -2.98 -5.17
C LEU A 119 -15.99 -2.55 -4.36
N ARG A 120 -14.82 -3.01 -4.77
CA ARG A 120 -13.54 -2.47 -4.31
C ARG A 120 -13.00 -1.60 -5.42
N GLN A 121 -12.92 -0.30 -5.17
CA GLN A 121 -12.41 0.67 -6.14
C GLN A 121 -11.32 1.53 -5.51
N ILE A 122 -10.64 2.31 -6.34
CA ILE A 122 -9.61 3.23 -5.86
C ILE A 122 -10.29 4.45 -5.25
N GLY A 123 -10.03 4.71 -3.98
CA GLY A 123 -10.23 6.01 -3.35
C GLY A 123 -8.93 6.81 -3.32
N LEU A 124 -9.03 8.12 -3.46
CA LEU A 124 -7.92 9.07 -3.36
C LEU A 124 -8.39 10.28 -2.57
N THR A 125 -7.56 10.73 -1.62
CA THR A 125 -7.73 11.98 -0.88
C THR A 125 -6.36 12.63 -0.67
N SER A 126 -6.33 13.84 -0.10
CA SER A 126 -5.09 14.47 0.30
C SER A 126 -5.23 15.26 1.58
N ILE A 127 -4.13 15.44 2.29
CA ILE A 127 -4.02 16.26 3.50
C ILE A 127 -2.78 17.15 3.38
N SER A 128 -2.81 18.34 3.99
CA SER A 128 -1.59 19.17 4.01
C SER A 128 -0.52 18.51 4.89
N VAL A 129 0.75 18.71 4.55
CA VAL A 129 1.87 18.19 5.39
C VAL A 129 1.78 18.77 6.81
N ASP A 130 1.41 20.04 6.94
CA ASP A 130 1.28 20.71 8.23
C ASP A 130 0.14 20.10 9.08
N ASP A 131 -1.03 19.86 8.50
CA ASP A 131 -2.14 19.20 9.18
C ASP A 131 -1.78 17.78 9.64
N PHE A 132 -1.14 17.00 8.75
CA PHE A 132 -0.70 15.64 9.06
C PHE A 132 0.28 15.61 10.24
N LEU A 133 1.31 16.45 10.21
CA LEU A 133 2.34 16.49 11.26
C LEU A 133 1.82 16.99 12.62
N ASN A 134 0.75 17.79 12.61
CA ASN A 134 0.10 18.29 13.82
C ASN A 134 -1.15 17.49 14.22
N HIS A 135 -1.37 16.31 13.63
CA HIS A 135 -2.52 15.42 13.89
C HIS A 135 -3.89 16.09 13.72
N ARG A 136 -3.98 17.08 12.82
CA ARG A 136 -5.25 17.68 12.39
C ARG A 136 -5.73 16.89 11.18
N TRP A 137 -6.52 15.84 11.40
CA TRP A 137 -6.96 14.89 10.36
C TRP A 137 -8.00 15.47 9.37
N ASN A 138 -7.71 16.65 8.81
CA ASN A 138 -8.51 17.41 7.86
C ASN A 138 -8.23 16.89 6.43
N PHE A 139 -8.62 15.65 6.17
CA PHE A 139 -8.55 15.09 4.82
C PHE A 139 -9.45 15.89 3.87
N GLY A 140 -8.95 16.13 2.66
CA GLY A 140 -9.71 16.75 1.59
C GLY A 140 -10.79 15.82 1.05
N GLU A 141 -11.49 16.30 0.01
CA GLU A 141 -12.51 15.53 -0.67
C GLU A 141 -12.00 14.15 -1.13
N ARG A 142 -12.86 13.13 -1.00
CA ARG A 142 -12.61 11.79 -1.52
C ARG A 142 -12.99 11.76 -2.98
N ILE A 143 -12.02 11.46 -3.84
CA ILE A 143 -12.25 11.24 -5.26
C ILE A 143 -12.04 9.76 -5.60
N TYR A 144 -12.71 9.30 -6.66
CA TYR A 144 -12.68 7.91 -7.10
C TYR A 144 -12.18 7.84 -8.55
N PRO A 145 -10.84 7.86 -8.77
CA PRO A 145 -10.19 7.96 -10.08
C PRO A 145 -10.76 7.08 -11.21
N LEU A 146 -11.27 5.90 -10.85
CA LEU A 146 -11.85 4.91 -11.77
C LEU A 146 -13.16 4.37 -11.19
N ARG A 147 -14.06 5.29 -10.83
CA ARG A 147 -15.32 4.96 -10.14
C ARG A 147 -16.12 3.90 -10.88
N GLY A 148 -16.60 2.90 -10.15
CA GLY A 148 -17.39 1.80 -10.72
C GLY A 148 -16.58 0.63 -11.28
N ILE A 149 -15.24 0.71 -11.28
CA ILE A 149 -14.35 -0.35 -11.75
C ILE A 149 -13.73 -1.09 -10.56
N GLU A 150 -13.82 -2.43 -10.53
CA GLU A 150 -13.14 -3.25 -9.51
C GLU A 150 -11.62 -3.10 -9.68
N ASN A 151 -10.99 -2.46 -8.71
CA ASN A 151 -9.62 -1.99 -8.81
C ASN A 151 -9.05 -1.70 -7.42
N LYS A 152 -7.78 -2.02 -7.22
CA LYS A 152 -7.05 -1.77 -5.96
C LYS A 152 -5.55 -1.61 -6.26
N ASP A 153 -4.74 -1.58 -5.20
CA ASP A 153 -3.28 -1.51 -5.32
C ASP A 153 -2.81 -0.29 -6.12
N CYS A 154 -3.44 0.86 -5.87
CA CYS A 154 -3.10 2.10 -6.54
C CYS A 154 -1.96 2.82 -5.81
N VAL A 155 -0.92 3.18 -6.54
CA VAL A 155 0.20 4.01 -6.08
C VAL A 155 0.42 5.16 -7.04
N ILE A 156 0.66 6.35 -6.51
CA ILE A 156 1.01 7.54 -7.29
C ILE A 156 2.53 7.70 -7.25
N PHE A 157 3.14 8.04 -8.39
CA PHE A 157 4.54 8.46 -8.40
C PHE A 157 4.72 9.83 -7.71
N PRO A 158 5.81 10.06 -6.97
CA PRO A 158 6.05 11.35 -6.32
C PRO A 158 6.44 12.47 -7.30
N GLU A 159 6.73 12.14 -8.56
CA GLU A 159 7.12 13.10 -9.59
C GLU A 159 6.27 12.95 -10.84
N LYS A 160 6.20 14.04 -11.61
CA LYS A 160 5.57 14.06 -12.93
C LYS A 160 6.51 13.51 -14.00
N PHE A 161 5.95 12.82 -14.97
CA PHE A 161 6.65 12.35 -16.17
C PHE A 161 6.13 13.12 -17.37
N SER A 162 7.01 13.86 -18.05
CA SER A 162 6.64 14.73 -19.16
C SER A 162 5.46 15.67 -18.84
N GLY A 163 5.44 16.21 -17.61
CA GLY A 163 4.40 17.13 -17.13
C GLY A 163 3.14 16.47 -16.55
N LYS A 164 3.02 15.13 -16.61
CA LYS A 164 1.83 14.39 -16.18
C LYS A 164 2.06 13.62 -14.89
N TYR A 165 1.04 13.54 -14.04
CA TYR A 165 1.00 12.59 -12.95
C TYR A 165 0.82 11.17 -13.49
N VAL A 166 1.34 10.20 -12.74
CA VAL A 166 1.31 8.78 -13.10
C VAL A 166 0.87 7.97 -11.91
N ILE A 167 -0.04 7.03 -12.14
CA ILE A 167 -0.33 5.96 -11.18
C ILE A 167 0.02 4.61 -11.77
N TYR A 168 0.43 3.70 -10.89
CA TYR A 168 0.22 2.29 -11.10
C TYR A 168 -0.99 1.85 -10.32
N HIS A 169 -1.84 1.03 -10.93
CA HIS A 169 -3.02 0.46 -10.31
C HIS A 169 -3.24 -0.98 -10.79
N ARG A 170 -4.27 -1.67 -10.29
CA ARG A 170 -4.43 -3.10 -10.59
C ARG A 170 -5.86 -3.44 -10.97
N VAL A 171 -6.07 -3.64 -12.27
CA VAL A 171 -7.18 -4.45 -12.79
C VAL A 171 -6.70 -5.88 -12.95
N ASN A 172 -7.26 -6.77 -12.14
CA ASN A 172 -6.77 -8.14 -11.95
C ASN A 172 -6.62 -8.90 -13.29
N PRO A 173 -5.53 -9.64 -13.54
CA PRO A 173 -4.37 -9.91 -12.68
C PRO A 173 -3.15 -8.99 -12.86
N TYR A 174 -3.26 -7.91 -13.64
CA TYR A 174 -2.13 -7.11 -14.11
C TYR A 174 -1.93 -5.82 -13.31
N ILE A 175 -0.68 -5.34 -13.24
CA ILE A 175 -0.40 -3.95 -12.88
C ILE A 175 -0.53 -3.11 -14.15
N TRP A 176 -1.33 -2.06 -14.06
CA TRP A 176 -1.61 -1.09 -15.11
C TRP A 176 -0.95 0.24 -14.78
N ILE A 177 -0.74 1.04 -15.82
CA ILE A 177 -0.31 2.43 -15.74
C ILE A 177 -1.37 3.32 -16.39
N CYS A 178 -1.60 4.50 -15.82
CA CYS A 178 -2.32 5.58 -16.48
C CYS A 178 -1.84 6.95 -16.01
N TYR A 179 -2.32 7.99 -16.69
CA TYR A 179 -1.81 9.35 -16.56
C TYR A 179 -2.92 10.32 -16.17
N SER A 180 -2.53 11.43 -15.56
CA SER A 180 -3.45 12.54 -15.25
C SER A 180 -2.70 13.88 -15.32
N ASP A 181 -3.40 14.93 -15.74
CA ASP A 181 -2.86 16.29 -15.71
C ASP A 181 -3.15 16.99 -14.36
N ASP A 182 -4.17 16.53 -13.63
CA ASP A 182 -4.78 17.23 -12.48
C ASP A 182 -5.03 16.36 -11.22
N LEU A 183 -4.65 15.07 -11.25
CA LEU A 183 -4.92 14.04 -10.23
C LEU A 183 -6.40 13.64 -10.07
N VAL A 184 -7.28 14.17 -10.92
CA VAL A 184 -8.73 13.90 -10.87
C VAL A 184 -9.14 13.06 -12.08
N HIS A 185 -8.74 13.47 -13.28
CA HIS A 185 -9.10 12.81 -14.53
C HIS A 185 -7.94 11.94 -15.01
N TRP A 186 -8.21 10.64 -15.16
CA TRP A 186 -7.21 9.64 -15.53
C TRP A 186 -7.49 9.06 -16.91
N TYR A 187 -6.43 8.90 -17.70
CA TYR A 187 -6.52 8.48 -19.10
C TYR A 187 -5.27 7.69 -19.55
N ASP A 188 -5.27 7.17 -20.78
CA ASP A 188 -4.16 6.36 -21.36
C ASP A 188 -3.81 5.11 -20.53
N HIS A 189 -4.82 4.33 -20.18
CA HIS A 189 -4.67 3.08 -19.41
C HIS A 189 -4.01 1.98 -20.23
N ASN A 190 -2.90 1.44 -19.73
CA ASN A 190 -2.15 0.36 -20.37
C ASN A 190 -1.68 -0.67 -19.35
N ILE A 191 -1.55 -1.94 -19.77
CA ILE A 191 -0.90 -2.97 -18.96
C ILE A 191 0.61 -2.66 -18.91
N LEU A 192 1.15 -2.55 -17.70
CA LEU A 192 2.58 -2.36 -17.44
C LEU A 192 3.27 -3.70 -17.20
N MET A 193 2.73 -4.50 -16.28
CA MET A 193 3.32 -5.77 -15.85
C MET A 193 2.22 -6.82 -15.70
N GLY A 194 2.55 -8.06 -16.04
CA GLY A 194 1.77 -9.24 -15.70
C GLY A 194 2.56 -10.29 -14.91
N PRO A 195 1.86 -11.31 -14.37
CA PRO A 195 2.48 -12.52 -13.87
C PRO A 195 3.48 -13.11 -14.87
N LYS A 196 4.69 -13.44 -14.42
CA LYS A 196 5.73 -14.05 -15.26
C LYS A 196 6.36 -15.29 -14.61
N GLN A 197 6.49 -15.29 -13.28
CA GLN A 197 7.16 -16.35 -12.52
C GLN A 197 6.17 -17.16 -11.66
N GLY A 198 6.60 -18.34 -11.18
CA GLY A 198 5.73 -19.25 -10.41
C GLY A 198 5.21 -18.67 -9.10
N TRP A 199 6.03 -17.88 -8.39
CA TRP A 199 5.64 -17.24 -7.12
C TRP A 199 4.62 -16.11 -7.28
N GLU A 200 4.44 -15.61 -8.52
CA GLU A 200 3.55 -14.50 -8.86
C GLU A 200 2.50 -14.90 -9.91
N TYR A 201 2.30 -16.20 -10.11
CA TYR A 201 1.50 -16.79 -11.19
C TYR A 201 0.05 -16.30 -11.25
N PHE A 202 -0.61 -16.20 -10.09
CA PHE A 202 -2.05 -15.93 -10.03
C PHE A 202 -2.37 -14.46 -10.30
N LYS A 203 -1.63 -13.55 -9.66
CA LYS A 203 -1.77 -12.10 -9.83
C LYS A 203 -0.57 -11.37 -9.25
N ILE A 204 -0.40 -10.13 -9.70
CA ILE A 204 0.51 -9.15 -9.10
C ILE A 204 -0.23 -7.84 -8.79
N GLY A 205 0.34 -7.03 -7.93
CA GLY A 205 -0.17 -5.69 -7.61
C GLY A 205 0.91 -4.80 -7.01
N ALA A 206 0.74 -3.49 -7.15
CA ALA A 206 1.67 -2.54 -6.55
C ALA A 206 1.65 -2.66 -5.02
N GLY A 207 2.84 -2.59 -4.42
CA GLY A 207 2.98 -2.51 -2.97
C GLY A 207 2.87 -1.06 -2.51
N ALA A 208 4.03 -0.44 -2.30
CA ALA A 208 4.19 0.96 -1.94
C ALA A 208 4.52 1.84 -3.17
N PRO A 209 4.38 3.17 -3.06
CA PRO A 209 4.88 4.09 -4.07
C PRO A 209 6.38 3.86 -4.40
N PRO A 210 6.79 3.93 -5.67
CA PRO A 210 8.18 3.74 -6.05
C PRO A 210 9.12 4.77 -5.41
N ILE A 211 10.29 4.32 -4.97
CA ILE A 211 11.32 5.17 -4.35
C ILE A 211 12.34 5.58 -5.40
N LYS A 212 12.58 6.88 -5.55
CA LYS A 212 13.61 7.38 -6.46
C LYS A 212 15.00 7.01 -5.96
N THR A 213 15.83 6.47 -6.84
CA THR A 213 17.24 6.17 -6.58
C THR A 213 18.09 6.64 -7.77
N GLU A 214 19.41 6.58 -7.65
CA GLU A 214 20.34 6.87 -8.73
C GLU A 214 20.31 5.84 -9.87
N LYS A 215 19.74 4.64 -9.65
CA LYS A 215 19.68 3.56 -10.65
C LYS A 215 18.30 3.40 -11.30
N GLY A 216 17.30 4.12 -10.83
CA GLY A 216 15.90 3.90 -11.23
C GLY A 216 14.94 4.18 -10.09
N TRP A 217 13.65 4.02 -10.35
CA TRP A 217 12.66 3.94 -9.29
C TRP A 217 12.63 2.51 -8.75
N LEU A 218 13.05 2.33 -7.49
CA LEU A 218 12.89 1.06 -6.78
C LEU A 218 11.41 0.83 -6.52
N PHE A 219 10.85 -0.20 -7.14
CA PHE A 219 9.44 -0.55 -7.03
C PHE A 219 9.29 -1.93 -6.38
N ILE A 220 8.79 -1.95 -5.15
CA ILE A 220 8.44 -3.18 -4.43
C ILE A 220 6.97 -3.50 -4.69
N TYR A 221 6.71 -4.72 -5.16
CA TYR A 221 5.38 -5.18 -5.54
C TYR A 221 5.10 -6.55 -4.91
N HIS A 222 3.83 -6.95 -4.85
CA HIS A 222 3.46 -8.28 -4.37
C HIS A 222 3.07 -9.20 -5.53
N GLY A 223 3.30 -10.49 -5.34
CA GLY A 223 2.87 -11.55 -6.24
C GLY A 223 2.20 -12.67 -5.46
N VAL A 224 1.29 -13.38 -6.13
CA VAL A 224 0.56 -14.50 -5.54
C VAL A 224 0.82 -15.76 -6.33
N SER A 225 1.28 -16.81 -5.66
CA SER A 225 1.57 -18.10 -6.29
C SER A 225 0.28 -18.86 -6.66
N SER A 226 0.42 -19.96 -7.40
CA SER A 226 -0.70 -20.88 -7.66
C SER A 226 -1.25 -21.56 -6.40
N THR A 227 -0.48 -21.58 -5.31
CA THR A 227 -0.89 -22.08 -3.99
C THR A 227 -1.32 -20.97 -3.03
N LEU A 228 -1.62 -19.78 -3.57
CA LEU A 228 -2.13 -18.60 -2.83
C LEU A 228 -1.16 -18.05 -1.77
N VAL A 229 0.14 -18.28 -1.92
CA VAL A 229 1.17 -17.64 -1.10
C VAL A 229 1.42 -16.23 -1.62
N TYR A 230 1.32 -15.22 -0.75
CA TYR A 230 1.68 -13.85 -1.10
C TYR A 230 3.14 -13.59 -0.70
N SER A 231 3.93 -13.16 -1.68
CA SER A 231 5.34 -12.83 -1.51
C SER A 231 5.62 -11.44 -2.11
N LEU A 232 6.74 -10.84 -1.72
CA LEU A 232 7.21 -9.57 -2.27
C LEU A 232 8.30 -9.79 -3.32
N GLY A 233 8.27 -9.01 -4.39
CA GLY A 233 9.34 -8.87 -5.37
C GLY A 233 9.74 -7.40 -5.54
N PHE A 234 10.75 -7.17 -6.37
CA PHE A 234 11.10 -5.80 -6.77
C PHE A 234 11.45 -5.69 -8.26
N ALA A 235 11.30 -4.47 -8.74
CA ALA A 235 11.72 -4.02 -10.05
C ALA A 235 12.39 -2.65 -9.93
N PHE A 236 13.19 -2.31 -10.93
CA PHE A 236 13.58 -0.92 -11.20
C PHE A 236 12.82 -0.43 -12.43
N ILE A 237 12.21 0.76 -12.29
CA ILE A 237 11.59 1.50 -13.39
C ILE A 237 12.57 2.59 -13.85
N ASP A 238 12.59 2.88 -15.16
CA ASP A 238 13.40 3.95 -15.73
C ASP A 238 13.05 5.32 -15.09
N LEU A 239 14.07 6.14 -14.82
CA LEU A 239 13.87 7.46 -14.19
C LEU A 239 13.08 8.43 -15.06
N LYS A 240 13.09 8.24 -16.38
CA LYS A 240 12.47 9.17 -17.35
C LYS A 240 11.23 8.60 -18.01
N ASP A 241 11.10 7.28 -18.05
CA ASP A 241 9.98 6.59 -18.69
C ASP A 241 9.32 5.61 -17.71
N PRO A 242 8.14 5.95 -17.15
CA PRO A 242 7.47 5.12 -16.17
C PRO A 242 6.83 3.88 -16.80
N THR A 243 6.88 3.70 -18.12
CA THR A 243 6.43 2.46 -18.79
C THR A 243 7.52 1.41 -18.88
N LYS A 244 8.78 1.80 -18.64
CA LYS A 244 9.94 0.96 -18.91
C LYS A 244 10.48 0.32 -17.64
N ILE A 245 10.27 -0.99 -17.53
CA ILE A 245 10.90 -1.84 -16.50
C ILE A 245 12.34 -2.12 -16.93
N ILE A 246 13.32 -1.50 -16.26
CA ILE A 246 14.75 -1.69 -16.59
C ILE A 246 15.34 -2.94 -15.93
N TYR A 247 14.74 -3.38 -14.82
CA TYR A 247 15.08 -4.64 -14.16
C TYR A 247 13.87 -5.18 -13.39
N ARG A 248 13.69 -6.50 -13.36
CA ARG A 248 12.70 -7.20 -12.52
C ARG A 248 13.35 -8.46 -11.97
N HIS A 249 13.43 -8.56 -10.65
CA HIS A 249 14.06 -9.72 -10.01
C HIS A 249 13.22 -10.98 -10.25
N PRO A 250 13.82 -12.12 -10.63
CA PRO A 250 13.05 -13.33 -10.96
C PRO A 250 12.48 -14.04 -9.72
N GLU A 251 13.12 -13.91 -8.55
CA GLU A 251 12.75 -14.62 -7.33
C GLU A 251 12.05 -13.69 -6.32
N PRO A 252 11.27 -14.22 -5.36
CA PRO A 252 10.74 -13.41 -4.28
C PRO A 252 11.88 -12.90 -3.38
N ILE A 253 11.78 -11.65 -2.94
CA ILE A 253 12.72 -11.05 -1.98
C ILE A 253 12.30 -11.28 -0.53
N PHE A 254 11.03 -11.63 -0.33
CA PHE A 254 10.42 -11.86 0.98
C PHE A 254 9.18 -12.76 0.86
N GLU A 255 9.11 -13.79 1.70
CA GLU A 255 8.07 -14.83 1.68
C GLU A 255 7.64 -15.13 3.13
N PRO A 256 6.40 -15.59 3.38
CA PRO A 256 5.94 -15.92 4.72
C PRO A 256 6.69 -17.15 5.27
N VAL A 257 7.38 -16.97 6.40
CA VAL A 257 8.10 -18.07 7.09
C VAL A 257 7.83 -18.11 8.59
N MET A 258 7.52 -16.96 9.19
CA MET A 258 7.21 -16.85 10.62
C MET A 258 5.77 -17.28 10.89
N ASN A 259 5.47 -17.74 12.11
CA ASN A 259 4.12 -18.20 12.46
C ASN A 259 3.08 -17.09 12.26
N TYR A 260 3.39 -15.85 12.66
CA TYR A 260 2.51 -14.69 12.45
C TYR A 260 2.32 -14.27 10.97
N GLU A 261 3.05 -14.88 10.03
CA GLU A 261 2.90 -14.68 8.58
C GLU A 261 2.16 -15.85 7.91
N LYS A 262 2.19 -17.03 8.54
CA LYS A 262 1.56 -18.26 8.06
C LYS A 262 0.18 -18.49 8.67
N GLU A 263 -0.07 -17.96 9.87
CA GLU A 263 -1.27 -18.17 10.66
C GLU A 263 -1.92 -16.82 10.97
N GLY A 264 -3.20 -16.69 10.63
CA GLY A 264 -3.98 -15.45 10.77
C GLY A 264 -5.28 -15.51 9.98
N ILE A 265 -5.91 -14.36 9.71
CA ILE A 265 -7.15 -14.28 8.92
C ILE A 265 -6.95 -14.83 7.51
N VAL A 266 -5.82 -14.51 6.88
CA VAL A 266 -5.43 -15.09 5.59
C VAL A 266 -4.05 -15.73 5.77
N PRO A 267 -3.93 -17.06 5.70
CA PRO A 267 -2.66 -17.73 5.91
C PRO A 267 -1.68 -17.48 4.76
N ASN A 268 -0.38 -17.57 5.06
CA ASN A 268 0.72 -17.46 4.11
C ASN A 268 0.75 -16.12 3.35
N VAL A 269 0.70 -15.02 4.09
CA VAL A 269 0.73 -13.67 3.53
C VAL A 269 1.85 -12.83 4.12
N VAL A 270 2.69 -12.29 3.24
CA VAL A 270 3.42 -11.04 3.47
C VAL A 270 3.01 -10.02 2.40
N PHE A 271 2.56 -8.85 2.82
CA PHE A 271 2.06 -7.80 1.93
C PHE A 271 2.54 -6.43 2.38
N SER A 272 3.08 -5.60 1.49
CA SER A 272 3.55 -4.26 1.86
C SER A 272 2.86 -3.16 1.06
N GLY A 273 2.33 -2.16 1.76
CA GLY A 273 1.90 -0.87 1.20
C GLY A 273 2.84 0.29 1.58
N GLY A 274 3.89 0.00 2.37
CA GLY A 274 4.69 1.00 3.05
C GLY A 274 6.18 0.65 2.96
N VAL A 275 6.89 1.40 2.11
CA VAL A 275 8.33 1.26 1.94
C VAL A 275 8.95 2.63 2.09
N VAL A 276 10.03 2.71 2.87
CA VAL A 276 10.73 3.96 3.18
C VAL A 276 12.23 3.75 2.97
N LEU A 277 12.90 4.73 2.36
CA LEU A 277 14.35 4.81 2.35
C LEU A 277 14.80 5.80 3.43
N LYS A 278 15.57 5.32 4.41
CA LYS A 278 16.16 6.11 5.49
C LYS A 278 17.60 5.67 5.70
N ASP A 279 18.54 6.62 5.67
CA ASP A 279 19.97 6.37 5.92
C ASP A 279 20.57 5.23 5.06
N ASN A 280 20.22 5.18 3.76
CA ASN A 280 20.57 4.11 2.82
C ASN A 280 20.04 2.70 3.16
N THR A 281 19.12 2.60 4.11
CA THR A 281 18.40 1.37 4.44
C THR A 281 16.96 1.48 3.91
N VAL A 282 16.53 0.45 3.19
CA VAL A 282 15.15 0.30 2.76
C VAL A 282 14.40 -0.43 3.87
N PHE A 283 13.42 0.26 4.46
CA PHE A 283 12.47 -0.29 5.41
C PHE A 283 11.20 -0.71 4.66
N VAL A 284 10.79 -1.96 4.85
CA VAL A 284 9.58 -2.55 4.27
C VAL A 284 8.65 -2.91 5.42
N TYR A 285 7.62 -2.10 5.63
CA TYR A 285 6.56 -2.39 6.57
C TYR A 285 5.53 -3.28 5.88
N TYR A 286 5.15 -4.38 6.52
CA TYR A 286 4.35 -5.43 5.89
C TYR A 286 3.29 -5.99 6.82
N GLY A 287 2.13 -6.34 6.27
CA GLY A 287 1.12 -7.16 6.91
C GLY A 287 1.55 -8.63 6.92
N GLY A 288 1.45 -9.28 8.08
CA GLY A 288 1.61 -10.72 8.25
C GLY A 288 0.24 -11.38 8.45
N ALA A 289 -0.07 -12.36 7.59
CA ALA A 289 -1.29 -13.16 7.64
C ALA A 289 -2.62 -12.37 7.77
N ASP A 290 -2.68 -11.17 7.18
CA ASP A 290 -3.79 -10.19 7.34
C ASP A 290 -4.16 -9.90 8.81
N THR A 291 -3.20 -9.97 9.74
CA THR A 291 -3.47 -9.92 11.19
C THR A 291 -2.59 -8.93 11.95
N VAL A 292 -1.29 -8.88 11.62
CA VAL A 292 -0.28 -8.07 12.32
C VAL A 292 0.55 -7.24 11.34
N ILE A 293 1.33 -6.28 11.85
CA ILE A 293 2.35 -5.56 11.06
C ILE A 293 3.73 -5.90 11.56
N GLY A 294 4.62 -6.26 10.64
CA GLY A 294 6.06 -6.34 10.87
C GLY A 294 6.83 -5.32 10.04
N VAL A 295 8.13 -5.25 10.30
CA VAL A 295 9.10 -4.52 9.47
C VAL A 295 10.27 -5.42 9.10
N ALA A 296 10.72 -5.32 7.86
CA ALA A 296 11.93 -5.95 7.36
C ALA A 296 12.81 -4.91 6.66
N THR A 297 14.11 -5.13 6.62
CA THR A 297 15.06 -4.16 6.07
C THR A 297 16.09 -4.80 5.15
N ALA A 298 16.66 -3.99 4.26
CA ALA A 298 17.87 -4.31 3.53
C ALA A 298 18.60 -3.01 3.19
N PRO A 299 19.95 -3.01 3.10
CA PRO A 299 20.66 -1.86 2.56
C PRO A 299 20.29 -1.65 1.09
N LEU A 300 20.15 -0.40 0.65
CA LEU A 300 19.80 -0.05 -0.73
C LEU A 300 20.76 -0.67 -1.75
N SER A 301 22.05 -0.75 -1.41
CA SER A 301 23.09 -1.37 -2.23
C SER A 301 22.80 -2.83 -2.57
N ARG A 302 22.06 -3.56 -1.74
CA ARG A 302 21.68 -4.95 -2.02
C ARG A 302 20.73 -5.06 -3.22
N PHE A 303 19.85 -4.07 -3.40
CA PHE A 303 18.96 -4.01 -4.58
C PHE A 303 19.76 -3.76 -5.86
N PHE A 304 20.77 -2.90 -5.80
CA PHE A 304 21.66 -2.62 -6.92
C PHE A 304 22.52 -3.82 -7.31
N GLU A 305 23.10 -4.50 -6.31
CA GLU A 305 23.90 -5.72 -6.52
C GLU A 305 23.08 -6.79 -7.26
N LEU A 306 21.85 -7.05 -6.82
CA LEU A 306 20.97 -8.04 -7.46
C LEU A 306 20.55 -7.62 -8.87
N ALA A 307 20.41 -6.32 -9.11
CA ALA A 307 20.09 -5.77 -10.42
C ALA A 307 21.31 -5.67 -11.36
N GLY A 308 22.53 -5.85 -10.84
CA GLY A 308 23.76 -5.72 -11.60
C GLY A 308 24.06 -4.28 -12.04
N VAL A 309 23.65 -3.29 -11.24
CA VAL A 309 23.75 -1.85 -11.56
C VAL A 309 24.51 -1.05 -10.52
#